data_AF-A0A523XAR6-F1
#
_entry.id   AF-A0A523XAR6-F1
#
_cell.length_a   1.000
_cell.length_b   1.000
_cell.length_c   1.000
_cell.angle_alpha   90.00
_cell.angle_beta   90.00
_cell.angle_gamma   90.00
#
_symmetry.space_group_name_H-M   'P 1'
#
loop_
_entity.id
_entity.type
_entity.pdbx_description
1 polymer ?
#
loop_
_entity_poly.entity_id
_entity_poly.type
_entity_poly.pdbx_seq_one_letter_code
_entity_poly.pdbx_strand_id
1 'polypeptide(L)'
;AAAIVVPADMAKNFRPDPVYVKALQISVCPSEGELRADYDFTQVKATVRAGEAAYAEAGIENPREEISMAELHDCFSITEAVTYEDLQFSPRGKAKEDIESAFFELTGGLPVQPDGGLKSFGHPIGASGLRMLYEMYLQLQGRADKRQLKDPKLGLTHNLGGIPISNTVSVLIIGL
;
A
#
# COMPACT_ATOMS: atom_id res chain seq x y z
N ALA A 1 7.62 -13.83 7.73
CA ALA A 1 8.29 -13.06 6.66
C ALA A 1 9.44 -12.28 7.27
N ALA A 2 10.51 -12.02 6.51
CA ALA A 2 11.70 -11.28 6.94
C ALA A 2 12.25 -10.47 5.78
N ALA A 3 12.91 -9.35 6.06
CA ALA A 3 13.62 -8.54 5.07
C ALA A 3 15.04 -8.23 5.56
N ILE A 4 15.98 -8.12 4.61
CA ILE A 4 17.33 -7.64 4.86
C ILE A 4 17.41 -6.24 4.26
N VAL A 5 17.72 -5.25 5.08
CA VAL A 5 17.86 -3.85 4.67
C VAL A 5 19.30 -3.43 4.89
N VAL A 6 19.86 -2.73 3.93
CA VAL A 6 21.23 -2.19 3.96
C VAL A 6 21.21 -0.73 3.49
N PRO A 7 22.23 0.08 3.82
CA PRO A 7 22.41 1.39 3.20
C PRO A 7 22.37 1.32 1.67
N ALA A 8 21.76 2.31 1.03
CA ALA A 8 21.50 2.28 -0.42
C ALA A 8 22.79 2.18 -1.26
N ASP A 9 23.87 2.82 -0.82
CA ASP A 9 25.19 2.77 -1.44
C ASP A 9 25.87 1.39 -1.35
N MET A 10 25.48 0.57 -0.38
CA MET A 10 25.96 -0.80 -0.22
C MET A 10 25.13 -1.84 -0.98
N ALA A 11 23.91 -1.50 -1.42
CA ALA A 11 22.93 -2.47 -1.92
C ALA A 11 23.47 -3.34 -3.08
N LYS A 12 24.24 -2.72 -3.99
CA LYS A 12 24.84 -3.42 -5.14
C LYS A 12 25.94 -4.43 -4.77
N ASN A 13 26.50 -4.35 -3.57
CA ASN A 13 27.48 -5.33 -3.08
C ASN A 13 26.82 -6.66 -2.69
N PHE A 14 25.52 -6.65 -2.39
CA PHE A 14 24.77 -7.84 -2.00
C PHE A 14 23.98 -8.45 -3.16
N ARG A 15 23.56 -7.63 -4.14
CA ARG A 15 22.78 -8.08 -5.29
C ARG A 15 22.83 -7.09 -6.47
N PRO A 16 22.72 -7.56 -7.73
CA PRO A 16 22.82 -6.69 -8.91
C PRO A 16 21.58 -5.83 -9.17
N ASP A 17 20.42 -6.21 -8.64
CA ASP A 17 19.09 -5.68 -8.94
C ASP A 17 18.36 -5.16 -7.67
N PRO A 18 19.00 -4.31 -6.83
CA PRO A 18 18.43 -3.87 -5.56
C PRO A 18 17.11 -3.10 -5.75
N VAL A 19 16.26 -3.17 -4.73
CA VAL A 19 15.04 -2.36 -4.60
C VAL A 19 15.24 -1.40 -3.44
N TYR A 20 14.94 -0.14 -3.64
CA TYR A 20 15.19 0.93 -2.68
C TYR A 20 13.91 1.36 -1.99
N VAL A 21 14.03 1.70 -0.70
CA VAL A 21 13.00 2.42 0.03
C VAL A 21 13.02 3.87 -0.45
N LYS A 22 11.90 4.34 -1.00
CA LYS A 22 11.71 5.72 -1.46
C LYS A 22 11.04 6.59 -0.41
N ALA A 23 10.15 6.00 0.40
CA ALA A 23 9.52 6.65 1.54
C ALA A 23 9.02 5.61 2.55
N LEU A 24 9.03 5.94 3.84
CA LEU A 24 8.40 5.16 4.90
C LEU A 24 7.79 6.12 5.91
N GLN A 25 6.46 6.22 5.90
CA GLN A 25 5.72 7.13 6.78
C GLN A 25 4.76 6.38 7.68
N ILE A 26 4.65 6.85 8.92
CA ILE A 26 3.80 6.26 9.96
C ILE A 26 2.92 7.36 10.53
N SER A 27 1.62 7.09 10.62
CA SER A 27 0.66 7.96 11.28
C SER A 27 -0.16 7.17 12.28
N VAL A 28 -0.43 7.77 13.45
CA VAL A 28 -1.18 7.16 14.54
C VAL A 28 -2.47 7.94 14.77
N CYS A 29 -3.60 7.24 14.85
CA CYS A 29 -4.89 7.84 15.17
C CYS A 29 -4.95 8.20 16.67
N PRO A 30 -5.43 9.39 17.05
CA PRO A 30 -5.61 9.79 18.45
C PRO A 30 -6.83 9.16 19.14
N SER A 31 -7.41 8.11 18.57
CA SER A 31 -8.58 7.38 19.12
C SER A 31 -9.87 8.20 19.27
N GLU A 32 -10.02 9.28 18.48
CA GLU A 32 -11.17 10.19 18.56
C GLU A 32 -12.53 9.50 18.33
N GLY A 33 -12.57 8.45 17.51
CA GLY A 33 -13.81 7.73 17.20
C GLY A 33 -14.37 6.90 18.37
N GLU A 34 -13.61 6.71 19.44
CA GLU A 34 -14.12 6.13 20.69
C GLU A 34 -14.87 7.15 21.55
N LEU A 35 -14.60 8.44 21.34
CA LEU A 35 -15.09 9.54 22.19
C LEU A 35 -16.18 10.38 21.53
N ARG A 36 -16.27 10.33 20.21
CA ARG A 36 -17.10 11.24 19.40
C ARG A 36 -18.22 10.50 18.68
N ALA A 37 -19.45 10.91 18.95
CA ALA A 37 -20.63 10.39 18.26
C ALA A 37 -20.75 10.86 16.81
N ASP A 38 -20.08 11.96 16.44
CA ASP A 38 -20.06 12.54 15.10
C ASP A 38 -18.84 12.08 14.27
N TYR A 39 -18.15 11.02 14.69
CA TYR A 39 -16.98 10.52 13.98
C TYR A 39 -17.36 10.02 12.58
N ASP A 40 -16.61 10.48 11.57
CA ASP A 40 -16.80 10.09 10.18
C ASP A 40 -16.13 8.72 9.93
N PHE A 41 -16.95 7.67 9.83
CA PHE A 41 -16.51 6.29 9.60
C PHE A 41 -16.21 5.99 8.12
N THR A 42 -16.23 6.99 7.23
CA THR A 42 -16.00 6.81 5.79
C THR A 42 -14.55 7.04 5.38
N GLN A 43 -13.65 7.32 6.34
CA GLN A 43 -12.23 7.56 6.11
C GLN A 43 -11.38 7.10 7.29
N VAL A 44 -10.13 6.73 7.02
CA VAL A 44 -9.08 6.55 8.02
C VAL A 44 -8.08 7.69 7.89
N LYS A 45 -8.25 8.75 8.70
CA LYS A 45 -7.41 9.96 8.63
C LYS A 45 -5.90 9.68 8.76
N ALA A 46 -5.53 8.63 9.50
CA ALA A 46 -4.13 8.22 9.60
C ALA A 46 -3.58 7.70 8.27
N THR A 47 -4.39 6.99 7.49
CA THR A 47 -4.04 6.55 6.13
C THR A 47 -3.82 7.74 5.21
N VAL A 48 -4.72 8.72 5.21
CA VAL A 48 -4.58 9.95 4.41
C VAL A 48 -3.25 10.64 4.73
N ARG A 49 -2.98 10.90 6.01
CA ARG A 49 -1.76 11.60 6.45
C ARG A 49 -0.48 10.81 6.12
N ALA A 50 -0.48 9.49 6.34
CA ALA A 50 0.67 8.65 6.02
C ALA A 50 0.91 8.59 4.50
N GLY A 51 -0.16 8.52 3.70
CA GLY A 51 -0.10 8.57 2.24
C GLY A 51 0.48 9.88 1.73
N GLU A 52 -0.10 11.01 2.12
CA GLU A 52 0.37 12.36 1.74
C GLU A 52 1.84 12.59 2.10
N ALA A 53 2.25 12.20 3.31
CA ALA A 53 3.64 12.31 3.73
C ALA A 53 4.56 11.40 2.90
N ALA A 54 4.12 10.17 2.57
CA ALA A 54 4.92 9.23 1.80
C ALA A 54 5.08 9.69 0.34
N TYR A 55 4.02 10.23 -0.27
CA TYR A 55 4.07 10.82 -1.61
C TYR A 55 5.01 12.02 -1.64
N ALA A 56 4.92 12.92 -0.65
CA ALA A 56 5.82 14.07 -0.55
C ALA A 56 7.29 13.65 -0.37
N GLU A 57 7.59 12.65 0.47
CA GLU A 57 8.96 12.13 0.65
C GLU A 57 9.49 11.44 -0.62
N ALA A 58 8.64 10.69 -1.32
CA ALA A 58 9.00 10.00 -2.55
C ALA A 58 9.02 10.90 -3.79
N GLY A 59 8.55 12.15 -3.69
CA GLY A 59 8.44 13.10 -4.81
C GLY A 59 7.34 12.74 -5.82
N ILE A 60 6.24 12.14 -5.36
CA ILE A 60 5.09 11.73 -6.16
C ILE A 60 4.02 12.83 -6.09
N GLU A 61 3.51 13.26 -7.25
CA GLU A 61 2.48 14.30 -7.35
C GLU A 61 1.10 13.70 -7.64
N ASN A 62 1.05 12.63 -8.45
CA ASN A 62 -0.19 11.93 -8.81
C ASN A 62 -0.06 10.43 -8.50
N PRO A 63 -0.40 9.99 -7.26
CA PRO A 63 -0.22 8.60 -6.86
C PRO A 63 -1.04 7.61 -7.70
N ARG A 64 -2.18 8.04 -8.27
CA ARG A 64 -3.00 7.21 -9.16
C ARG A 64 -2.27 6.80 -10.44
N GLU A 65 -1.39 7.66 -10.96
CA GLU A 65 -0.68 7.44 -12.23
C GLU A 65 0.77 6.98 -12.03
N GLU A 66 1.39 7.36 -10.91
CA GLU A 66 2.82 7.11 -10.67
C GLU A 66 3.10 5.83 -9.89
N ILE A 67 2.19 5.39 -9.02
CA ILE A 67 2.30 4.08 -8.36
C ILE A 67 2.00 3.01 -9.39
N SER A 68 2.89 2.02 -9.53
CA SER A 68 2.72 0.94 -10.51
C SER A 68 1.88 -0.22 -9.98
N MET A 69 1.80 -0.35 -8.65
CA MET A 69 1.08 -1.42 -7.96
C MET A 69 0.98 -1.11 -6.46
N ALA A 70 -0.03 -1.68 -5.79
CA ALA A 70 -0.13 -1.60 -4.34
C ALA A 70 -0.60 -2.89 -3.67
N GLU A 71 -0.19 -3.05 -2.42
CA GLU A 71 -0.76 -4.01 -1.47
C GLU A 71 -1.36 -3.22 -0.30
N LEU A 72 -2.65 -3.44 -0.01
CA LEU A 72 -3.40 -2.69 1.00
C LEU A 72 -3.81 -3.61 2.16
N HIS A 73 -4.21 -3.03 3.29
CA HIS A 73 -4.65 -3.79 4.44
C HIS A 73 -6.16 -4.13 4.32
N ASP A 74 -6.48 -5.04 3.41
CA ASP A 74 -7.83 -5.52 3.05
C ASP A 74 -8.35 -6.60 4.03
N CYS A 75 -8.19 -6.38 5.34
CA CYS A 75 -8.73 -7.32 6.34
C CYS A 75 -10.26 -7.49 6.22
N PHE A 76 -10.94 -6.50 5.63
CA PHE A 76 -12.30 -6.60 5.13
C PHE A 76 -12.41 -5.89 3.77
N SER A 77 -13.30 -6.30 2.87
CA SER A 77 -13.43 -5.67 1.54
C SER A 77 -13.74 -4.17 1.61
N ILE A 78 -14.50 -3.73 2.62
CA ILE A 78 -14.80 -2.31 2.82
C ILE A 78 -13.55 -1.50 3.21
N THR A 79 -12.58 -2.11 3.92
CA THR A 79 -11.35 -1.38 4.27
C THR A 79 -10.51 -1.10 3.05
N GLU A 80 -10.47 -2.03 2.09
CA GLU A 80 -9.80 -1.82 0.82
C GLU A 80 -10.46 -0.69 0.01
N ALA A 81 -11.79 -0.69 -0.11
CA ALA A 81 -12.53 0.35 -0.82
C ALA A 81 -12.29 1.76 -0.25
N VAL A 82 -12.33 1.90 1.08
CA VAL A 82 -12.04 3.18 1.76
C VAL A 82 -10.56 3.58 1.57
N THR A 83 -9.64 2.61 1.59
CA THR A 83 -8.21 2.86 1.43
C THR A 83 -7.87 3.39 0.03
N TYR A 84 -8.56 2.96 -1.02
CA TYR A 84 -8.39 3.54 -2.36
C TYR A 84 -8.60 5.06 -2.36
N GLU A 85 -9.58 5.54 -1.61
CA GLU A 85 -9.89 6.96 -1.51
C GLU A 85 -8.95 7.68 -0.55
N ASP A 86 -8.58 7.05 0.56
CA ASP A 86 -7.66 7.61 1.54
C ASP A 86 -6.24 7.77 0.98
N LEU A 87 -5.80 6.87 0.09
CA LEU A 87 -4.54 6.93 -0.64
C LEU A 87 -4.64 7.72 -1.95
N GLN A 88 -5.76 8.40 -2.21
CA GLN A 88 -5.95 9.25 -3.38
C GLN A 88 -5.82 8.49 -4.72
N PHE A 89 -5.99 7.16 -4.70
CA PHE A 89 -6.10 6.37 -5.93
C PHE A 89 -7.44 6.62 -6.60
N SER A 90 -8.50 6.77 -5.80
CA SER A 90 -9.84 7.15 -6.25
C SER A 90 -10.25 8.49 -5.62
N PRO A 91 -11.08 9.30 -6.28
CA PRO A 91 -11.75 10.42 -5.61
C PRO A 91 -12.63 9.92 -4.45
N ARG A 92 -12.84 10.77 -3.44
CA ARG A 92 -13.71 10.46 -2.29
C ARG A 92 -15.13 10.08 -2.75
N GLY A 93 -15.64 8.96 -2.26
CA GLY A 93 -16.93 8.37 -2.63
C GLY A 93 -17.00 7.80 -4.06
N LYS A 94 -15.86 7.59 -4.73
CA LYS A 94 -15.76 7.14 -6.12
C LYS A 94 -14.97 5.85 -6.33
N ALA A 95 -14.54 5.19 -5.25
CA ALA A 95 -13.86 3.90 -5.37
C ALA A 95 -14.71 2.83 -6.08
N LYS A 96 -16.04 2.88 -5.93
CA LYS A 96 -16.96 1.94 -6.56
C LYS A 96 -16.80 1.92 -8.09
N GLU A 97 -16.78 3.10 -8.71
CA GLU A 97 -16.67 3.23 -10.16
C GLU A 97 -15.35 2.64 -10.68
N ASP A 98 -14.24 2.86 -9.96
CA ASP A 98 -12.94 2.28 -10.30
C ASP A 98 -12.94 0.74 -10.15
N ILE A 99 -13.54 0.21 -9.08
CA ILE A 99 -13.70 -1.23 -8.87
C ILE A 99 -14.55 -1.84 -10.01
N GLU A 100 -15.72 -1.28 -10.31
CA GLU A 100 -16.62 -1.81 -11.35
C GLU A 100 -16.01 -1.73 -12.76
N SER A 101 -15.12 -0.76 -12.99
CA SER A 101 -14.38 -0.61 -14.25
C SER A 101 -13.14 -1.50 -14.36
N ALA A 102 -12.88 -2.36 -13.37
CA ALA A 102 -11.68 -3.20 -13.28
C ALA A 102 -10.36 -2.40 -13.23
N PHE A 103 -10.39 -1.14 -12.78
CA PHE A 103 -9.21 -0.27 -12.71
C PHE A 103 -8.10 -0.86 -11.81
N PHE A 104 -8.48 -1.60 -10.76
CA PHE A 104 -7.57 -2.19 -9.78
C PHE A 104 -7.15 -3.64 -10.09
N GLU A 105 -7.67 -4.24 -11.16
CA GLU A 105 -7.29 -5.60 -11.57
C GLU A 105 -5.84 -5.67 -12.05
N LEU A 106 -5.27 -6.88 -12.14
CA LEU A 106 -3.87 -7.10 -12.60
C LEU A 106 -3.55 -6.45 -13.95
N THR A 107 -4.55 -6.30 -14.83
CA THR A 107 -4.41 -5.67 -16.15
C THR A 107 -5.03 -4.27 -16.21
N GLY A 108 -5.46 -3.74 -15.06
CA GLY A 108 -6.07 -2.42 -14.92
C GLY A 108 -5.04 -1.28 -14.97
N GLY A 109 -5.48 -0.09 -14.57
CA GLY A 109 -4.64 1.10 -14.55
C GLY A 109 -3.68 1.12 -13.36
N LEU A 110 -4.14 0.67 -12.18
CA LEU A 110 -3.34 0.55 -10.97
C LEU A 110 -3.62 -0.81 -10.32
N PRO A 111 -2.86 -1.87 -10.64
CA PRO A 111 -3.03 -3.17 -10.01
C PRO A 111 -2.91 -3.11 -8.49
N VAL A 112 -3.93 -3.57 -7.77
CA VAL A 112 -3.95 -3.64 -6.30
C VAL A 112 -4.19 -5.07 -5.84
N GLN A 113 -3.52 -5.47 -4.77
CA GLN A 113 -3.48 -6.84 -4.27
C GLN A 113 -3.06 -7.86 -5.34
N PRO A 114 -1.95 -7.65 -6.07
CA PRO A 114 -1.57 -8.57 -7.13
C PRO A 114 -1.37 -10.00 -6.64
N ASP A 115 -1.10 -10.22 -5.34
CA ASP A 115 -0.98 -11.56 -4.75
C ASP A 115 -2.29 -12.13 -4.17
N GLY A 116 -3.38 -11.36 -4.21
CA GLY A 116 -4.69 -11.71 -3.68
C GLY A 116 -5.01 -11.12 -2.30
N GLY A 117 -4.09 -10.32 -1.72
CA GLY A 117 -4.34 -9.56 -0.50
C GLY A 117 -4.50 -10.43 0.75
N LEU A 118 -4.82 -9.80 1.87
CA LEU A 118 -5.12 -10.47 3.14
C LEU A 118 -6.32 -11.42 2.98
N LYS A 119 -7.27 -11.06 2.11
CA LYS A 119 -8.52 -11.80 1.94
C LYS A 119 -8.34 -13.19 1.33
N SER A 120 -7.40 -13.35 0.39
CA SER A 120 -7.21 -14.62 -0.33
C SER A 120 -5.88 -15.29 -0.01
N PHE A 121 -4.79 -14.52 0.10
CA PHE A 121 -3.48 -15.07 0.43
C PHE A 121 -3.39 -15.46 1.92
N GLY A 122 -4.02 -14.66 2.78
CA GLY A 122 -4.12 -14.89 4.22
C GLY A 122 -3.49 -13.78 5.07
N HIS A 123 -3.90 -13.72 6.33
CA HIS A 123 -3.56 -12.63 7.24
C HIS A 123 -2.88 -13.10 8.55
N PRO A 124 -1.64 -13.63 8.49
CA PRO A 124 -0.83 -13.80 9.69
C PRO A 124 -0.40 -12.42 10.20
N ILE A 125 -1.07 -11.93 11.25
CA ILE A 125 -1.03 -10.52 11.71
C ILE A 125 0.36 -9.89 11.62
N GLY A 126 1.33 -10.40 12.40
CA GLY A 126 2.69 -9.83 12.46
C GLY A 126 3.54 -10.02 11.20
N ALA A 127 3.17 -10.94 10.30
CA ALA A 127 3.92 -11.21 9.07
C ALA A 127 3.34 -10.50 7.84
N SER A 128 2.13 -9.94 7.93
CA SER A 128 1.41 -9.40 6.77
C SER A 128 2.15 -8.24 6.12
N GLY A 129 2.63 -7.25 6.89
CA GLY A 129 3.35 -6.10 6.32
C GLY A 129 4.60 -6.48 5.52
N LEU A 130 5.42 -7.41 6.03
CA LEU A 130 6.60 -7.89 5.31
C LEU A 130 6.25 -8.77 4.11
N ARG A 131 5.14 -9.51 4.15
CA ARG A 131 4.64 -10.30 3.02
C ARG A 131 4.18 -9.38 1.88
N MET A 132 3.43 -8.33 2.20
CA MET A 132 2.99 -7.31 1.23
C MET A 132 4.21 -6.67 0.54
N LEU A 133 5.24 -6.32 1.31
CA LEU A 133 6.49 -5.79 0.77
C LEU A 133 7.22 -6.80 -0.13
N TYR A 134 7.19 -8.08 0.25
CA TYR A 134 7.80 -9.15 -0.53
C TYR A 134 7.17 -9.30 -1.91
N GLU A 135 5.85 -9.10 -2.03
CA GLU A 135 5.17 -9.10 -3.32
C GLU A 135 5.66 -7.97 -4.23
N MET A 136 5.71 -6.74 -3.70
CA MET A 136 6.25 -5.59 -4.43
C MET A 136 7.70 -5.83 -4.87
N TYR A 137 8.51 -6.45 -4.01
CA TYR A 137 9.90 -6.81 -4.29
C TYR A 137 10.02 -7.85 -5.42
N LEU A 138 9.15 -8.86 -5.46
CA LEU A 138 9.12 -9.85 -6.54
C LEU A 138 8.74 -9.20 -7.88
N GLN A 139 7.72 -8.35 -7.87
CA GLN A 139 7.24 -7.66 -9.06
C GLN A 139 8.30 -6.74 -9.67
N LEU A 140 8.97 -5.92 -8.85
CA LEU A 140 10.07 -5.04 -9.30
C LEU A 140 11.28 -5.80 -9.86
N GLN A 141 11.42 -7.09 -9.52
CA GLN A 141 12.51 -7.96 -10.01
C GLN A 141 12.14 -8.85 -11.17
N GLY A 142 10.89 -8.81 -11.65
CA GLY A 142 10.46 -9.73 -12.70
C GLY A 142 10.30 -11.17 -12.20
N ARG A 143 9.98 -11.37 -10.91
CA ARG A 143 9.96 -12.69 -10.24
C ARG A 143 8.57 -13.09 -9.74
N ALA A 144 7.50 -12.40 -10.15
CA ALA A 144 6.14 -12.66 -9.68
C ALA A 144 5.36 -13.72 -10.49
N ASP A 145 6.07 -14.54 -11.30
CA ASP A 145 5.51 -15.67 -12.07
C ASP A 145 4.31 -15.21 -12.93
N LYS A 146 3.19 -15.96 -12.94
CA LYS A 146 1.98 -15.66 -13.74
C LYS A 146 1.31 -14.33 -13.43
N ARG A 147 1.65 -13.69 -12.30
CA ARG A 147 1.07 -12.42 -11.83
C ARG A 147 1.97 -11.22 -12.14
N GLN A 148 3.07 -11.45 -12.87
CA GLN A 148 4.05 -10.42 -13.19
C GLN A 148 3.44 -9.26 -13.97
N LEU A 149 3.58 -8.06 -13.42
CA LEU A 149 3.17 -6.81 -14.05
C LEU A 149 4.21 -6.35 -15.07
N LYS A 150 3.74 -5.58 -16.06
CA LYS A 150 4.59 -5.01 -17.11
C LYS A 150 5.33 -3.78 -16.59
N ASP A 151 6.66 -3.86 -16.58
CA ASP A 151 7.58 -2.75 -16.29
C ASP A 151 7.30 -1.92 -15.01
N PRO A 152 6.93 -2.52 -13.85
CA PRO A 152 6.63 -1.74 -12.64
C PRO A 152 7.86 -0.95 -12.15
N LYS A 153 7.63 0.26 -11.63
CA LYS A 153 8.68 1.16 -11.13
C LYS A 153 8.55 1.49 -9.65
N LEU A 154 7.33 1.65 -9.17
CA LEU A 154 7.01 1.98 -7.79
C LEU A 154 5.96 1.01 -7.24
N GLY A 155 6.24 0.43 -6.09
CA GLY A 155 5.29 -0.38 -5.32
C GLY A 155 4.95 0.30 -4.01
N LEU A 156 3.66 0.33 -3.65
CA LEU A 156 3.17 0.86 -2.39
C LEU A 156 2.65 -0.27 -1.50
N THR A 157 2.99 -0.24 -0.22
CA THR A 157 2.32 -1.06 0.79
C THR A 157 1.66 -0.18 1.85
N HIS A 158 0.39 -0.43 2.14
CA HIS A 158 -0.35 0.22 3.22
C HIS A 158 -0.70 -0.83 4.28
N ASN A 159 -0.13 -0.69 5.48
CA ASN A 159 -0.41 -1.58 6.59
C ASN A 159 -1.12 -0.84 7.73
N LEU A 160 -2.24 -1.38 8.20
CA LEU A 160 -3.04 -0.82 9.27
C LEU A 160 -3.05 -1.81 10.45
N GLY A 161 -2.67 -1.35 11.63
CA GLY A 161 -2.82 -2.08 12.89
C GLY A 161 -3.89 -1.46 13.77
N GLY A 162 -4.72 -2.29 14.42
CA GLY A 162 -5.83 -1.83 15.25
C GLY A 162 -7.15 -1.76 14.49
N ILE A 163 -8.00 -0.79 14.84
CA ILE A 163 -9.33 -0.60 14.25
C ILE A 163 -9.46 0.81 13.66
N PRO A 164 -10.39 1.08 12.71
CA PRO A 164 -10.48 2.38 12.02
C PRO A 164 -10.56 3.61 12.92
N ILE A 165 -11.11 3.46 14.14
CA ILE A 165 -11.19 4.54 15.13
C ILE A 165 -9.94 4.67 16.01
N SER A 166 -9.07 3.66 16.06
CA SER A 166 -7.93 3.53 16.97
C SER A 166 -6.87 2.65 16.29
N ASN A 167 -6.04 3.26 15.44
CA ASN A 167 -5.10 2.56 14.56
C ASN A 167 -3.73 3.22 14.48
N THR A 168 -2.77 2.42 14.04
CA THR A 168 -1.48 2.86 13.51
C THR A 168 -1.40 2.43 12.06
N VAL A 169 -1.08 3.38 11.18
CA VAL A 169 -0.92 3.14 9.75
C VAL A 169 0.52 3.38 9.34
N SER A 170 1.04 2.50 8.48
CA SER A 170 2.29 2.72 7.77
C SER A 170 2.05 2.67 6.27
N VAL A 171 2.65 3.61 5.54
CA VAL A 171 2.73 3.62 4.08
C VAL A 171 4.20 3.58 3.70
N LEU A 172 4.57 2.56 2.92
CA LEU A 172 5.92 2.33 2.44
C LEU A 172 5.90 2.31 0.92
N ILE A 173 6.78 3.10 0.32
CA ILE A 173 6.98 3.15 -1.14
C ILE A 173 8.37 2.61 -1.43
N ILE A 174 8.45 1.62 -2.32
CA ILE A 174 9.71 1.06 -2.81
C ILE A 174 9.79 1.17 -4.33
N GLY A 175 11.02 1.23 -4.86
CA GLY A 175 11.24 1.33 -6.30
C GLY A 175 12.65 1.00 -6.74
N LEU A 176 12.86 0.99 -8.05
CA LEU A 176 14.16 0.77 -8.69
C LEU A 176 15.10 1.99 -8.60
#